data_AF-A0A9X7AS55-F1
#
_entry.id   AF-A0A9X7AS55-F1
#
_cell.length_a   1.000
_cell.length_b   1.000
_cell.length_c   1.000
_cell.angle_alpha   90.00
_cell.angle_beta   90.00
_cell.angle_gamma   90.00
#
_symmetry.space_group_name_H-M   'P 1'
#
loop_
_entity.id
_entity.type
_entity.pdbx_description
1 polymer ?
#
loop_
_entity_poly.entity_id
_entity_poly.type
_entity_poly.pdbx_seq_one_letter_code
_entity_poly.pdbx_strand_id
1 'polypeptide(L)'
;MIYQHYKGGYYNVLQKPVSVRETYLGEQFGREQVFVAKHTETEEEIPVYLTKWSEGYGLNFYSVDKQYVMEKPLILYEGIKGEKWLRPLSMFLEHVEFEGRYVERFKRLKDEEVYDIIRELQKNNTSIKNNENENVEND
;
A
#
# COMPACT_ATOMS: atom_id res chain seq x y z
N MET A 1 -2.91 -7.65 2.40
CA MET A 1 -1.98 -8.19 3.43
C MET A 1 -1.27 -7.00 4.08
N ILE A 2 -1.12 -6.97 5.41
CA ILE A 2 -0.54 -5.81 6.11
C ILE A 2 0.98 -5.97 6.28
N TYR A 3 1.70 -4.89 6.05
CA TYR A 3 3.15 -4.77 6.21
C TYR A 3 3.48 -3.56 7.09
N GLN A 4 4.54 -3.69 7.87
CA GLN A 4 5.14 -2.59 8.62
C GLN A 4 6.42 -2.14 7.92
N HIS A 5 6.50 -0.86 7.57
CA HIS A 5 7.73 -0.24 7.10
C HIS A 5 8.69 -0.05 8.28
N TYR A 6 10.00 -0.17 8.06
CA TYR A 6 11.00 -0.03 9.14
C TYR A 6 10.95 1.32 9.89
N LYS A 7 10.36 2.36 9.27
CA LYS A 7 10.09 3.67 9.91
C LYS A 7 8.76 3.74 10.68
N GLY A 8 8.08 2.62 10.90
CA GLY A 8 6.87 2.51 11.73
C GLY A 8 5.52 2.63 11.01
N GLY A 9 5.49 2.99 9.73
CA GLY A 9 4.23 3.08 8.96
C GLY A 9 3.62 1.71 8.64
N TYR A 10 2.29 1.61 8.61
CA TYR A 10 1.56 0.39 8.25
C TYR A 10 0.89 0.52 6.88
N TYR A 11 0.98 -0.53 6.08
CA TYR A 11 0.54 -0.52 4.70
C TYR A 11 -0.18 -1.82 4.33
N ASN A 12 -1.32 -1.71 3.65
CA ASN A 12 -1.99 -2.83 3.01
C ASN A 12 -1.49 -2.97 1.57
N VAL A 13 -0.86 -4.10 1.24
CA VAL A 13 -0.51 -4.42 -0.15
C VAL A 13 -1.79 -4.81 -0.89
N LEU A 14 -2.08 -4.04 -1.95
CA LEU A 14 -3.23 -4.25 -2.83
C LEU A 14 -2.90 -5.22 -3.95
N GLN A 15 -1.70 -5.10 -4.54
CA GLN A 15 -1.24 -6.01 -5.60
C GLN A 15 0.27 -6.10 -5.67
N LYS A 16 0.77 -7.33 -5.88
CA LYS A 16 2.16 -7.66 -6.13
C LYS A 16 2.26 -8.87 -7.06
N PRO A 17 2.84 -8.76 -8.28
CA PRO A 17 3.37 -7.54 -8.91
C PRO A 17 2.30 -6.72 -9.67
N VAL A 18 2.62 -5.47 -9.99
CA VAL A 18 2.05 -4.72 -11.12
C VAL A 18 3.13 -4.68 -12.20
N SER A 19 2.89 -5.33 -13.34
CA SER A 19 3.91 -5.51 -14.38
C SER A 19 3.38 -5.27 -15.80
N VAL A 20 4.26 -5.44 -16.79
CA VAL A 20 3.90 -5.42 -18.21
C VAL A 20 2.79 -6.44 -18.51
N ARG A 21 2.75 -7.58 -17.82
CA ARG A 21 1.72 -8.61 -18.00
C ARG A 21 0.33 -8.07 -17.66
N GLU A 22 0.15 -7.51 -16.46
CA GLU A 22 -1.14 -6.95 -16.04
C GLU A 22 -1.54 -5.77 -16.93
N THR A 23 -0.57 -4.97 -17.38
CA THR A 23 -0.82 -3.89 -18.35
C THR A 23 -1.34 -4.41 -19.67
N TYR A 24 -0.66 -5.37 -20.27
CA TYR A 24 -1.06 -5.97 -21.54
C TYR A 24 -2.45 -6.61 -21.45
N LEU A 25 -2.70 -7.41 -20.40
CA LEU A 25 -4.01 -8.03 -20.20
C LEU A 25 -5.11 -6.98 -19.99
N GLY A 26 -4.83 -5.91 -19.26
CA GLY A 26 -5.80 -4.84 -19.04
C GLY A 26 -6.14 -4.05 -20.31
N GLU A 27 -5.17 -3.83 -21.19
CA GLU A 27 -5.40 -3.24 -22.51
C GLU A 27 -6.24 -4.15 -23.41
N GLN A 28 -6.05 -5.48 -23.33
CA GLN A 28 -6.81 -6.46 -24.11
C GLN A 28 -8.26 -6.65 -23.63
N PHE A 29 -8.48 -6.69 -22.32
CA PHE A 29 -9.80 -6.97 -21.73
C PHE A 29 -10.60 -5.71 -21.38
N GLY A 30 -10.00 -4.54 -21.54
CA GLY A 30 -10.58 -3.29 -21.06
C GLY A 30 -10.19 -3.02 -19.61
N ARG A 31 -9.95 -1.75 -19.32
CA ARG A 31 -9.56 -1.27 -18.00
C ARG A 31 -10.12 0.13 -17.77
N GLU A 32 -10.53 0.39 -16.54
CA GLU A 32 -11.07 1.70 -16.13
C GLU A 32 -10.09 2.35 -15.15
N GLN A 33 -9.82 3.65 -15.31
CA GLN A 33 -9.04 4.38 -14.32
C GLN A 33 -9.86 4.48 -13.02
N VAL A 34 -9.28 4.06 -11.90
CA VAL A 34 -9.99 4.01 -10.60
C VAL A 34 -9.45 4.99 -9.57
N PHE A 35 -8.15 5.28 -9.60
CA PHE A 35 -7.50 6.25 -8.73
C PHE A 35 -6.11 6.60 -9.26
N VAL A 36 -5.42 7.48 -8.54
CA VAL A 36 -4.02 7.83 -8.76
C VAL A 36 -3.21 7.28 -7.59
N ALA A 37 -1.99 6.82 -7.88
CA ALA A 37 -1.02 6.40 -6.87
C ALA A 37 0.31 7.12 -7.10
N LYS A 38 0.99 7.49 -6.02
CA LYS A 38 2.25 8.23 -6.07
C LYS A 38 3.44 7.27 -6.21
N HIS A 39 4.32 7.52 -7.17
CA HIS A 39 5.53 6.74 -7.36
C HIS A 39 6.62 7.17 -6.37
N THR A 40 7.13 6.24 -5.56
CA THR A 40 7.99 6.60 -4.41
C THR A 40 9.37 7.13 -4.77
N GLU A 41 9.85 6.89 -6.00
CA GLU A 41 11.20 7.31 -6.41
C GLU A 41 11.18 8.61 -7.22
N THR A 42 10.04 8.92 -7.87
CA THR A 42 9.92 10.07 -8.78
C THR A 42 8.90 11.10 -8.29
N GLU A 43 8.13 10.76 -7.25
CA GLU A 43 7.02 11.55 -6.70
C GLU A 43 5.87 11.79 -7.69
N GLU A 44 5.92 11.16 -8.86
CA GLU A 44 4.92 11.27 -9.93
C GLU A 44 3.58 10.66 -9.53
N GLU A 45 2.50 11.31 -9.96
CA GLU A 45 1.13 10.83 -9.81
C GLU A 45 0.75 9.94 -11.00
N ILE A 46 0.68 8.62 -10.78
CA ILE A 46 0.44 7.63 -11.82
C ILE A 46 -1.03 7.18 -11.78
N PRO A 47 -1.78 7.30 -12.89
CA PRO A 47 -3.10 6.69 -13.02
C PRO A 47 -3.05 5.17 -12.87
N VAL A 48 -3.90 4.63 -12.01
CA VAL A 48 -4.05 3.19 -11.81
C VAL A 48 -5.39 2.75 -12.37
N TYR A 49 -5.32 1.69 -13.18
CA TYR A 49 -6.46 1.12 -13.88
C TYR A 49 -6.86 -0.21 -13.26
N LEU A 50 -8.16 -0.45 -13.13
CA LEU A 50 -8.72 -1.73 -12.74
C LEU A 50 -9.24 -2.45 -13.98
N THR A 51 -8.83 -3.70 -14.15
CA THR A 51 -9.47 -4.62 -15.09
C THR A 51 -10.37 -5.56 -14.31
N LYS A 52 -11.66 -5.54 -14.64
CA LYS A 52 -12.66 -6.47 -14.13
C LYS A 52 -12.84 -7.57 -15.16
N TRP A 53 -12.42 -8.78 -14.85
CA TRP A 53 -12.69 -9.91 -15.73
C TRP A 53 -13.86 -10.74 -15.20
N SER A 54 -15.02 -10.58 -15.86
CA SER A 54 -16.14 -11.51 -15.73
C SER A 54 -16.14 -12.52 -16.88
N GLU A 55 -16.34 -13.79 -16.51
CA GLU A 55 -16.39 -15.02 -17.33
C GLU A 55 -15.09 -15.85 -17.36
N GLY A 56 -14.96 -16.73 -16.36
CA GLY A 56 -14.08 -17.90 -16.39
C GLY A 56 -12.90 -17.90 -15.41
N TYR A 57 -12.30 -16.73 -15.14
CA TYR A 57 -11.00 -16.67 -14.43
C TYR A 57 -10.98 -15.81 -13.15
N GLY A 58 -12.00 -14.98 -12.89
CA GLY A 58 -12.27 -14.41 -11.56
C GLY A 58 -11.20 -13.49 -10.95
N LEU A 59 -10.30 -12.91 -11.75
CA LEU A 59 -9.22 -12.06 -11.22
C LEU A 59 -9.41 -10.61 -11.66
N ASN A 60 -9.82 -9.78 -10.70
CA ASN A 60 -9.65 -8.34 -10.80
C ASN A 60 -8.18 -8.01 -10.54
N PHE A 61 -7.59 -7.16 -11.37
CA PHE A 61 -6.21 -6.73 -11.18
C PHE A 61 -6.02 -5.27 -11.57
N TYR A 62 -5.02 -4.67 -10.94
CA TYR A 62 -4.56 -3.32 -11.22
C TYR A 62 -3.46 -3.32 -12.28
N SER A 63 -3.45 -2.30 -13.11
CA SER A 63 -2.38 -2.00 -14.06
C SER A 63 -2.10 -0.51 -14.10
N VAL A 64 -0.99 -0.14 -14.73
CA VAL A 64 -0.59 1.24 -15.03
C VAL A 64 -0.23 1.33 -16.50
N ASP A 65 0.11 2.51 -17.01
CA ASP A 65 0.64 2.58 -18.37
C ASP A 65 2.00 1.89 -18.48
N LYS A 66 2.22 1.25 -19.63
CA LYS A 66 3.36 0.37 -19.88
C LYS A 66 4.70 1.01 -19.52
N GLN A 67 4.86 2.30 -19.81
CA GLN A 67 6.10 3.06 -19.54
C GLN A 67 6.60 2.93 -18.09
N TYR A 68 5.70 2.83 -17.11
CA TYR A 68 6.08 2.77 -15.69
C TYR A 68 6.55 1.38 -15.23
N VAL A 69 6.30 0.34 -16.01
CA VAL A 69 6.61 -1.06 -15.66
C VAL A 69 7.54 -1.74 -16.67
N MET A 70 8.03 -0.99 -17.67
CA MET A 70 8.92 -1.49 -18.71
C MET A 70 10.25 -2.02 -18.16
N GLU A 71 10.84 -1.30 -17.22
CA GLU A 71 12.17 -1.65 -16.69
C GLU A 71 12.09 -2.64 -15.53
N LYS A 72 11.11 -2.43 -14.64
CA LYS A 72 10.96 -3.20 -13.40
C LYS A 72 9.50 -3.26 -12.97
N PRO A 73 9.05 -4.40 -12.41
CA PRO A 73 7.71 -4.49 -11.86
C PRO A 73 7.58 -3.59 -10.63
N LEU A 74 6.36 -3.11 -10.41
CA LEU A 74 5.98 -2.31 -9.26
C LEU A 74 5.20 -3.15 -8.24
N ILE A 75 5.05 -2.60 -7.04
CA ILE A 75 4.08 -3.03 -6.04
C ILE A 75 3.12 -1.87 -5.75
N LEU A 76 1.84 -2.19 -5.61
CA LEU A 76 0.79 -1.24 -5.23
C LEU A 76 0.36 -1.50 -3.79
N TYR A 77 0.42 -0.46 -2.96
CA TYR A 77 0.03 -0.54 -1.56
C TYR A 77 -0.62 0.76 -1.08
N GLU A 78 -1.38 0.65 0.00
CA GLU A 78 -2.17 1.71 0.59
C GLU A 78 -1.80 1.90 2.06
N GLY A 79 -1.59 3.15 2.48
CA GLY A 79 -1.37 3.49 3.88
C GLY A 79 -2.68 3.63 4.65
N ILE A 80 -2.59 3.73 5.98
CA ILE A 80 -3.77 3.73 6.86
C ILE A 80 -4.73 4.92 6.65
N LYS A 81 -4.26 6.03 6.04
CA LYS A 81 -5.12 7.18 5.71
C LYS A 81 -5.65 7.13 4.27
N GLY A 82 -5.43 6.03 3.56
CA GLY A 82 -5.93 5.79 2.19
C GLY A 82 -4.99 6.27 1.09
N GLU A 83 -3.81 6.81 1.43
CA GLU A 83 -2.78 7.19 0.45
C GLU A 83 -2.27 5.97 -0.31
N LYS A 84 -2.13 6.09 -1.64
CA LYS A 84 -1.75 4.97 -2.52
C LYS A 84 -0.39 5.21 -3.13
N TRP A 85 0.42 4.16 -3.15
CA TRP A 85 1.81 4.23 -3.54
C TRP A 85 2.17 3.14 -4.55
N LEU A 86 3.02 3.51 -5.49
CA LEU A 86 3.71 2.60 -6.38
C LEU A 86 5.20 2.64 -6.09
N ARG A 87 5.82 1.48 -5.91
CA ARG A 87 7.26 1.36 -5.63
C ARG A 87 7.85 0.25 -6.49
N PRO A 88 9.12 0.35 -6.94
CA PRO A 88 9.83 -0.79 -7.50
C PRO A 88 9.76 -2.01 -6.57
N LEU A 89 9.33 -3.15 -7.11
CA LEU A 89 9.11 -4.35 -6.31
C LEU A 89 10.37 -4.81 -5.56
N SER A 90 11.54 -4.69 -6.22
CA SER A 90 12.83 -5.02 -5.62
C SER A 90 13.10 -4.20 -4.36
N MET A 91 12.84 -2.89 -4.40
CA MET A 91 13.03 -2.00 -3.26
C MET A 91 12.05 -2.28 -2.13
N PHE A 92 10.85 -2.77 -2.43
CA PHE A 92 9.91 -3.19 -1.38
C PHE A 92 10.40 -4.44 -0.64
N LEU A 93 11.08 -5.35 -1.36
CA LEU A 93 11.56 -6.63 -0.83
C LEU A 93 12.96 -6.56 -0.22
N GLU A 94 13.63 -5.42 -0.32
CA GLU A 94 15.00 -5.29 0.14
C GLU A 94 15.10 -5.21 1.66
N HIS A 95 16.34 -5.38 2.13
CA HIS A 95 16.72 -5.07 3.49
C HIS A 95 17.51 -3.75 3.51
N VAL A 96 17.41 -3.00 4.60
CA VAL A 96 18.07 -1.71 4.79
C VAL A 96 18.80 -1.69 6.12
N GLU A 97 19.85 -0.88 6.21
CA GLU A 97 20.47 -0.56 7.49
C GLU A 97 19.62 0.49 8.21
N PHE A 98 19.20 0.18 9.44
CA PHE A 98 18.46 1.08 10.32
C PHE A 98 18.93 0.85 11.75
N GLU A 99 19.37 1.92 12.43
CA GLU A 99 19.92 1.86 13.79
C GLU A 99 21.03 0.79 13.97
N GLY A 100 21.93 0.69 12.98
CA GLY A 100 23.05 -0.25 12.99
C GLY A 100 22.67 -1.74 12.79
N ARG A 101 21.43 -2.01 12.37
CA ARG A 101 20.94 -3.36 12.07
C ARG A 101 20.43 -3.46 10.64
N TYR A 102 20.59 -4.62 10.04
CA TYR A 102 20.04 -4.92 8.71
C TYR A 102 18.65 -5.53 8.87
N VAL A 103 17.61 -4.81 8.41
CA VAL A 103 16.20 -5.18 8.62
C VAL A 103 15.43 -5.16 7.30
N GLU A 104 14.34 -5.93 7.19
CA GLU A 104 13.43 -5.83 6.05
C GLU A 104 12.87 -4.41 5.94
N ARG A 105 12.87 -3.82 4.73
CA ARG A 105 12.26 -2.51 4.52
C ARG A 105 10.76 -2.55 4.86
N PHE A 106 10.10 -3.63 4.44
CA PHE A 106 8.70 -3.92 4.73
C PHE A 106 8.55 -5.31 5.30
N LYS A 107 8.32 -5.41 6.62
CA LYS A 107 8.05 -6.66 7.30
C LYS A 107 6.58 -7.03 7.16
N ARG A 108 6.29 -8.24 6.65
CA ARG A 108 4.92 -8.77 6.64
C ARG A 108 4.49 -9.06 8.07
N LEU A 109 3.31 -8.56 8.45
CA LEU A 109 2.73 -8.86 9.75
C LEU A 109 1.87 -10.13 9.69
N LYS A 110 1.92 -10.91 10.77
CA LYS A 110 0.96 -11.99 11.04
C LYS A 110 -0.35 -11.41 11.56
N ASP A 111 -1.41 -12.20 11.47
CA ASP A 111 -2.75 -11.74 11.87
C ASP A 111 -2.78 -11.34 13.34
N GLU A 112 -2.08 -12.06 14.23
CA GLU A 112 -1.99 -11.73 15.65
C GLU A 112 -1.32 -10.36 15.89
N GLU A 113 -0.22 -10.07 15.18
CA GLU A 113 0.47 -8.77 15.24
C GLU A 113 -0.46 -7.63 14.77
N VAL A 114 -1.26 -7.88 13.73
CA VAL A 114 -2.23 -6.90 13.21
C VAL A 114 -3.33 -6.62 14.25
N TYR A 115 -3.86 -7.65 14.92
CA TYR A 115 -4.87 -7.48 15.96
C TYR A 115 -4.38 -6.63 17.13
N ASP A 116 -3.15 -6.87 17.58
CA ASP A 116 -2.54 -6.11 18.68
C ASP A 116 -2.38 -4.62 18.32
N ILE A 117 -1.91 -4.33 17.10
CA ILE A 117 -1.78 -2.95 16.59
C ILE A 117 -3.14 -2.25 16.52
N ILE A 118 -4.16 -2.90 15.96
CA ILE A 118 -5.50 -2.31 15.87
C ILE A 118 -6.03 -1.97 17.28
N ARG A 119 -5.80 -2.86 18.24
CA ARG A 119 -6.21 -2.67 19.63
C ARG A 119 -5.51 -1.48 20.28
N GLU A 120 -4.21 -1.32 20.04
CA GLU A 120 -3.43 -0.19 20.55
C GLU A 120 -3.88 1.14 19.93
N LEU A 121 -4.09 1.19 18.61
CA LEU A 121 -4.57 2.38 17.92
C LEU A 121 -5.95 2.83 18.42
N GLN A 122 -6.85 1.88 18.72
CA GLN A 122 -8.17 2.19 19.29
C GLN A 122 -8.08 2.75 20.72
N LYS A 123 -7.22 2.20 21.56
CA LYS A 123 -6.99 2.70 22.93
C LYS A 123 -6.48 4.14 22.90
N ASN A 124 -5.46 4.42 22.09
CA ASN A 124 -4.86 5.74 21.99
C ASN A 124 -5.87 6.79 21.50
N ASN A 125 -6.70 6.44 20.52
CA ASN A 125 -7.77 7.32 20.05
C ASN A 125 -8.85 7.59 21.12
N THR A 126 -9.11 6.63 22.01
CA THR A 126 -10.07 6.80 23.11
C THR A 126 -9.48 7.70 24.19
N SER A 127 -8.21 7.53 24.54
CA SER A 127 -7.50 8.40 25.50
C SER A 127 -7.40 9.85 25.03
N ILE A 128 -7.16 10.09 23.73
CA ILE A 128 -7.13 11.45 23.17
C ILE A 128 -8.50 12.11 23.28
N LYS A 129 -9.59 11.42 22.93
CA LYS A 129 -10.95 11.96 23.03
C LYS A 129 -11.36 12.31 24.46
N ASN A 130 -10.95 11.50 25.44
CA ASN A 130 -11.26 11.78 26.85
C ASN A 130 -10.53 13.04 27.35
N ASN A 131 -9.27 13.22 26.95
CA ASN A 131 -8.50 14.41 27.31
C ASN A 131 -9.00 15.69 26.61
N GLU A 132 -9.56 15.60 25.40
CA GLU A 132 -10.18 16.75 24.72
C GLU A 132 -11.47 17.19 25.42
N ASN A 133 -12.30 16.25 25.88
CA ASN A 133 -13.55 16.58 26.59
C ASN A 133 -13.31 17.19 27.97
N GLU A 134 -12.29 16.74 28.72
CA GLU A 134 -11.94 17.30 30.04
C GLU A 134 -11.39 18.73 29.96
N ASN A 135 -10.84 19.14 28.82
CA ASN A 135 -10.34 20.50 28.62
C ASN A 135 -11.41 21.51 28.16
N VAL A 136 -12.59 21.04 27.72
CA VAL A 136 -13.71 21.90 27.31
C VAL A 136 -14.67 22.19 28.46
N GLU A 137 -14.69 21.34 29.49
CA GLU A 137 -15.55 21.54 30.68
C GLU A 137 -14.94 22.46 31.76
N ASN A 138 -13.74 23.01 31.52
CA ASN A 138 -13.01 23.85 32.48
C ASN A 138 -12.87 25.34 32.09
N ASP A 139 -13.62 25.81 31.08
CA ASP A 139 -13.69 27.23 30.67
C ASP A 139 -15.06 27.88 30.95
#